data_AF-A0A951N5P9-F1
#
_entry.id   AF-A0A951N5P9-F1
#
_cell.length_a   1.000
_cell.length_b   1.000
_cell.length_c   1.000
_cell.angle_alpha   90.00
_cell.angle_beta   90.00
_cell.angle_gamma   90.00
#
_symmetry.space_group_name_H-M   'P 1'
#
loop_
_entity.id
_entity.type
_entity.pdbx_description
1 polymer ?
#
loop_
_entity_poly.entity_id
_entity_poly.type
_entity_poly.pdbx_seq_one_letter_code
_entity_poly.pdbx_strand_id
1 'polypeptide(L)'
;MNAKHRKQQRPANAREGGDGLKLHLHLVPVGDTLFRVLTPRTGTQIRFSTNFFHETHHILSDFAGAQFLSRLMWGLAFQKQPETLIYIGGEFLAPTPFDAEPSDPIALVPAHLTALNAKKFAVLRAKLKNLGPPATTVRWRTWGLDEMRRAAAEGD
;
A
#
# COMPACT_ATOMS: atom_id res chain seq x y z
N MET A 1 -2.35 4.76 -37.06
CA MET A 1 -2.04 4.02 -35.83
C MET A 1 -1.19 4.91 -34.93
N ASN A 2 -1.74 5.45 -33.83
CA ASN A 2 -1.02 6.40 -32.96
C ASN A 2 -0.62 5.71 -31.66
N ALA A 3 0.67 5.36 -31.55
CA ALA A 3 1.25 4.84 -30.31
C ALA A 3 1.43 6.00 -29.32
N LYS A 4 0.55 6.08 -28.31
CA LYS A 4 0.73 6.99 -27.18
C LYS A 4 2.02 6.61 -26.43
N HIS A 5 3.04 7.44 -26.57
CA HIS A 5 4.25 7.40 -25.73
C HIS A 5 3.85 7.45 -24.25
N ARG A 6 4.02 6.31 -23.56
CA ARG A 6 3.87 6.21 -22.11
C ARG A 6 5.03 6.99 -21.51
N LYS A 7 4.78 8.23 -21.04
CA LYS A 7 5.78 9.06 -20.36
C LYS A 7 6.32 8.27 -19.16
N GLN A 8 7.50 7.68 -19.31
CA GLN A 8 8.23 7.09 -18.20
C GLN A 8 8.56 8.21 -17.20
N GLN A 9 8.22 7.96 -15.94
CA GLN A 9 8.38 8.92 -14.86
C GLN A 9 9.89 9.20 -14.67
N ARG A 10 10.29 10.49 -14.64
CA ARG A 10 11.69 10.91 -14.47
C ARG A 10 12.27 10.37 -13.15
N PRO A 11 13.52 9.86 -13.14
CA PRO A 11 14.14 9.15 -12.01
C PRO A 11 14.26 9.98 -10.72
N ALA A 12 14.25 11.31 -10.82
CA ALA A 12 14.29 12.17 -9.64
C ALA A 12 13.01 12.12 -8.78
N ASN A 13 11.86 11.76 -9.37
CA ASN A 13 10.60 11.54 -8.63
C ASN A 13 10.40 10.07 -8.23
N ALA A 14 11.38 9.20 -8.53
CA ALA A 14 11.42 7.80 -8.11
C ALA A 14 12.13 7.63 -6.75
N ARG A 15 12.61 8.73 -6.15
CA ARG A 15 13.38 8.71 -4.92
C ARG A 15 12.48 8.88 -3.70
N GLU A 16 12.54 7.83 -2.88
CA GLU A 16 12.33 7.81 -1.44
C GLU A 16 10.89 7.99 -0.97
N GLY A 17 10.42 7.00 -0.21
CA GLY A 17 9.36 7.20 0.76
C GLY A 17 9.85 8.18 1.82
N GLY A 18 9.87 9.48 1.48
CA GLY A 18 9.96 10.62 2.38
C GLY A 18 8.58 11.17 2.74
N ASP A 19 8.50 12.29 3.45
CA ASP A 19 7.22 12.96 3.69
C ASP A 19 6.58 13.44 2.38
N GLY A 20 5.29 13.15 2.19
CA GLY A 20 4.58 13.45 0.95
C GLY A 20 4.59 12.35 -0.11
N LEU A 21 4.75 11.09 0.32
CA LEU A 21 4.45 9.90 -0.48
C LEU A 21 3.15 10.08 -1.28
N LYS A 22 3.15 9.76 -2.57
CA LYS A 22 1.94 9.84 -3.41
C LYS A 22 1.32 8.47 -3.59
N LEU A 23 0.03 8.35 -3.31
CA LEU A 23 -0.76 7.12 -3.49
C LEU A 23 -1.89 7.35 -4.49
N HIS A 24 -2.26 6.32 -5.22
CA HIS A 24 -3.48 6.32 -6.03
C HIS A 24 -4.67 6.01 -5.12
N LEU A 25 -5.75 6.78 -5.25
CA LEU A 25 -7.02 6.54 -4.57
C LEU A 25 -8.03 5.98 -5.56
N HIS A 26 -8.57 4.81 -5.23
CA HIS A 26 -9.70 4.20 -5.91
C HIS A 26 -10.91 4.23 -4.96
N LEU A 27 -12.07 4.58 -5.51
CA LEU A 27 -13.33 4.55 -4.78
C LEU A 27 -14.09 3.30 -5.23
N VAL A 28 -14.29 2.36 -4.31
CA VAL A 28 -14.78 1.01 -4.63
C VAL A 28 -16.11 0.77 -3.90
N PRO A 29 -17.25 0.83 -4.58
CA PRO A 29 -18.54 0.57 -3.96
C PRO A 29 -18.73 -0.93 -3.69
N VAL A 30 -19.20 -1.25 -2.48
CA VAL A 30 -19.52 -2.61 -2.00
C VAL A 30 -20.80 -2.52 -1.17
N GLY A 31 -21.93 -2.87 -1.79
CA GLY A 31 -23.25 -2.58 -1.21
C GLY A 31 -23.40 -1.07 -1.00
N ASP A 32 -23.83 -0.67 0.19
CA ASP A 32 -24.01 0.74 0.56
C ASP A 32 -22.73 1.41 1.10
N THR A 33 -21.61 0.70 1.10
CA THR A 33 -20.32 1.22 1.57
C THR A 33 -19.42 1.60 0.40
N LEU A 34 -18.90 2.82 0.42
CA LEU A 34 -17.87 3.27 -0.52
C LEU A 34 -16.48 3.16 0.12
N PHE A 35 -15.73 2.12 -0.26
CA PHE A 35 -14.38 1.93 0.24
C PHE A 35 -13.39 2.87 -0.46
N ARG A 36 -12.50 3.47 0.32
CA ARG A 36 -11.35 4.25 -0.14
C ARG A 36 -10.14 3.32 -0.17
N VAL A 37 -9.83 2.81 -1.35
CA VAL A 37 -8.69 1.91 -1.55
C VAL A 37 -7.50 2.71 -2.04
N LEU A 38 -6.46 2.76 -1.22
CA LEU A 38 -5.21 3.42 -1.55
C LEU A 38 -4.20 2.41 -2.05
N THR A 39 -3.55 2.68 -3.17
CA THR A 39 -2.53 1.81 -3.76
C THR A 39 -1.24 2.59 -4.03
N PRO A 40 -0.06 1.93 -3.99
CA PRO A 40 1.16 2.55 -4.48
C PRO A 40 1.02 2.96 -5.94
N ARG A 41 1.74 4.00 -6.35
CA ARG A 41 1.73 4.42 -7.76
C ARG A 41 2.56 3.45 -8.58
N THR A 42 2.12 3.15 -9.80
CA THR A 42 2.95 2.41 -10.76
C THR A 42 4.32 3.06 -10.90
N GLY A 43 5.36 2.23 -10.89
CA GLY A 43 6.75 2.68 -10.92
C GLY A 43 7.34 3.11 -9.57
N THR A 44 6.58 3.06 -8.47
CA THR A 44 7.16 3.14 -7.12
C THR A 44 8.15 1.99 -6.93
N GLN A 45 9.39 2.31 -6.57
CA GLN A 45 10.50 1.36 -6.43
C GLN A 45 10.47 0.70 -5.05
N ILE A 46 9.50 -0.20 -4.87
CA ILE A 46 9.36 -1.04 -3.67
C ILE A 46 9.08 -2.47 -4.11
N ARG A 47 9.50 -3.44 -3.29
CA ARG A 47 9.22 -4.85 -3.48
C ARG A 47 8.91 -5.48 -2.13
N PHE A 48 7.80 -6.20 -2.07
CA PHE A 48 7.41 -7.01 -0.94
C PHE A 48 7.34 -8.47 -1.35
N SER A 49 7.59 -9.36 -0.41
CA SER A 49 7.15 -10.75 -0.51
C SER A 49 6.32 -11.08 0.72
N THR A 50 5.44 -12.06 0.61
CA THR A 50 4.68 -12.56 1.74
C THR A 50 4.92 -14.06 1.88
N ASN A 51 5.03 -14.55 3.10
CA ASN A 51 4.98 -15.97 3.36
C ASN A 51 4.10 -16.25 4.58
N PHE A 52 3.60 -17.48 4.67
CA PHE A 52 2.95 -17.99 5.87
C PHE A 52 3.86 -19.06 6.46
N PHE A 53 4.39 -18.81 7.65
CA PHE A 53 5.35 -19.69 8.29
C PHE A 53 5.13 -19.68 9.80
N HIS A 54 5.08 -20.86 10.45
CA HIS A 54 4.80 -21.00 11.88
C HIS A 54 3.56 -20.22 12.36
N GLU A 55 2.43 -20.38 11.67
CA GLU A 55 1.15 -19.73 12.00
C GLU A 55 1.14 -18.19 11.92
N THR A 56 2.19 -17.59 11.35
CA THR A 56 2.29 -16.14 11.16
C THR A 56 2.48 -15.79 9.69
N HIS A 57 1.77 -14.75 9.25
CA HIS A 57 2.04 -14.12 7.96
C HIS A 57 3.18 -13.11 8.12
N HIS A 58 4.26 -13.26 7.37
CA HIS A 58 5.31 -12.25 7.31
C HIS A 58 5.20 -11.44 6.03
N ILE A 59 5.52 -10.15 6.15
CA ILE A 59 5.76 -9.26 5.02
C ILE A 59 7.26 -9.00 4.99
N LEU A 60 7.92 -9.47 3.94
CA LEU A 60 9.36 -9.36 3.73
C LEU A 60 9.65 -8.22 2.75
N SER A 61 10.71 -7.46 3.02
CA SER A 61 11.12 -6.33 2.21
C SER A 61 12.58 -5.98 2.46
N ASP A 62 13.17 -5.21 1.55
CA ASP A 62 14.36 -4.43 1.84
C ASP A 62 14.05 -3.23 2.77
N PHE A 63 15.09 -2.48 3.13
CA PHE A 63 14.94 -1.29 3.95
C PHE A 63 13.97 -0.27 3.34
N ALA A 64 14.03 -0.03 2.03
CA ALA A 64 13.19 0.96 1.35
C ALA A 64 11.70 0.62 1.45
N GLY A 65 11.31 -0.63 1.23
CA GLY A 65 9.94 -1.06 1.40
C GLY A 65 9.51 -1.13 2.87
N ALA A 66 10.41 -1.41 3.82
CA ALA A 66 10.11 -1.27 5.26
C ALA A 66 9.82 0.20 5.64
N GLN A 67 10.61 1.16 5.13
CA GLN A 67 10.32 2.59 5.31
C GLN A 67 8.98 2.99 4.66
N PHE A 68 8.68 2.42 3.50
CA PHE A 68 7.41 2.67 2.82
C PHE A 68 6.23 2.16 3.63
N LEU A 69 6.32 0.91 4.11
CA LEU A 69 5.28 0.27 4.92
C LEU A 69 5.04 1.05 6.22
N SER A 70 6.09 1.52 6.90
CA SER A 70 5.94 2.33 8.12
C SER A 70 5.18 3.63 7.85
N ARG A 71 5.43 4.30 6.72
CA ARG A 71 4.68 5.49 6.29
C ARG A 71 3.21 5.21 6.02
N LEU A 72 2.91 4.09 5.37
CA LEU A 72 1.54 3.65 5.12
C LEU A 72 0.79 3.47 6.43
N MET A 73 1.36 2.70 7.35
CA MET A 73 0.77 2.42 8.67
C MET A 73 0.62 3.69 9.51
N TRP A 74 1.64 4.55 9.52
CA TRP A 74 1.58 5.84 10.21
C TRP A 74 0.45 6.72 9.68
N GLY A 75 0.36 6.90 8.37
CA GLY A 75 -0.72 7.71 7.79
C GLY A 75 -2.11 7.13 8.06
N LEU A 76 -2.28 5.81 8.12
CA LEU A 76 -3.55 5.17 8.51
C LEU A 76 -3.90 5.51 9.96
N ALA A 77 -2.93 5.39 10.87
CA ALA A 77 -3.11 5.67 12.28
C ALA A 77 -3.45 7.14 12.55
N PHE A 78 -2.87 8.08 11.78
CA PHE A 78 -3.09 9.51 11.97
C PHE A 78 -4.32 10.07 11.27
N GLN A 79 -4.57 9.68 10.01
CA GLN A 79 -5.67 10.28 9.24
C GLN A 79 -7.04 9.80 9.70
N LYS A 80 -7.12 8.59 10.28
CA LYS A 80 -8.31 7.97 10.86
C LYS A 80 -9.58 8.10 10.00
N GLN A 81 -9.42 8.02 8.68
CA GLN A 81 -10.54 8.12 7.75
C GLN A 81 -11.30 6.79 7.71
N PRO A 82 -12.61 6.77 8.00
CA PRO A 82 -13.41 5.55 7.92
C PRO A 82 -13.37 4.91 6.54
N GLU A 83 -13.61 3.60 6.50
CA GLU A 83 -13.73 2.81 5.26
C GLU A 83 -12.54 2.96 4.30
N THR A 84 -11.37 3.26 4.86
CA THR A 84 -10.11 3.42 4.14
C THR A 84 -9.23 2.20 4.39
N LEU A 85 -8.60 1.71 3.34
CA LEU A 85 -7.60 0.65 3.41
C LEU A 85 -6.50 0.88 2.39
N ILE A 86 -5.35 0.28 2.64
CA ILE A 86 -4.22 0.26 1.70
C ILE A 86 -4.14 -1.12 1.09
N TYR A 87 -3.99 -1.18 -0.23
CA TYR A 87 -3.83 -2.41 -0.98
C TYR A 87 -2.51 -2.39 -1.76
N ILE A 88 -1.70 -3.42 -1.57
CA ILE A 88 -0.45 -3.65 -2.29
C ILE A 88 -0.56 -5.01 -2.99
N GLY A 89 -0.41 -5.00 -4.31
CA GLY A 89 -0.47 -6.23 -5.11
C GLY A 89 0.25 -6.06 -6.45
N GLY A 90 0.24 -7.12 -7.26
CA GLY A 90 0.74 -7.08 -8.64
C GLY A 90 2.23 -6.73 -8.70
N GLU A 91 2.57 -5.64 -9.40
CA GLU A 91 3.96 -5.22 -9.70
C GLU A 91 4.84 -4.96 -8.47
N PHE A 92 4.24 -4.79 -7.28
CA PHE A 92 4.96 -4.54 -6.03
C PHE A 92 5.27 -5.82 -5.25
N LEU A 93 4.79 -6.97 -5.72
CA LEU A 93 5.06 -8.27 -5.12
C LEU A 93 6.15 -9.00 -5.90
N ALA A 94 7.11 -9.57 -5.17
CA ALA A 94 8.07 -10.53 -5.65
C ALA A 94 7.70 -11.93 -5.14
N PRO A 95 8.14 -13.01 -5.81
CA PRO A 95 8.07 -14.35 -5.24
C PRO A 95 8.84 -14.43 -3.91
N THR A 96 8.48 -15.37 -3.04
CA THR A 96 9.19 -15.52 -1.77
C THR A 96 10.66 -15.83 -2.02
N PRO A 97 11.59 -15.30 -1.20
CA PRO A 97 13.03 -15.52 -1.41
C PRO A 97 13.49 -16.93 -1.01
N PHE A 98 12.61 -17.75 -0.43
CA PHE A 98 12.97 -19.06 0.11
C PHE A 98 12.65 -20.19 -0.88
N ASP A 99 11.45 -20.19 -1.43
CA ASP A 99 10.89 -21.25 -2.29
C ASP A 99 10.44 -20.76 -3.67
N ALA A 100 10.53 -19.44 -3.92
CA ALA A 100 10.02 -18.78 -5.12
C ALA A 100 8.51 -18.94 -5.36
N GLU A 101 7.72 -19.24 -4.31
CA GLU A 101 6.27 -19.24 -4.41
C GLU A 101 5.72 -17.83 -4.68
N PRO A 102 4.60 -17.69 -5.41
CA PRO A 102 3.95 -16.41 -5.61
C PRO A 102 3.48 -15.79 -4.28
N SER A 103 3.82 -14.53 -4.05
CA SER A 103 3.33 -13.80 -2.88
C SER A 103 1.84 -13.45 -2.98
N ASP A 104 1.17 -13.46 -1.84
CA ASP A 104 -0.19 -12.97 -1.66
C ASP A 104 -0.25 -11.43 -1.66
N PRO A 105 -1.34 -10.84 -2.17
CA PRO A 105 -1.60 -9.41 -1.99
C PRO A 105 -1.77 -9.01 -0.53
N ILE A 106 -1.26 -7.83 -0.19
CA ILE A 106 -1.30 -7.27 1.16
C ILE A 106 -2.43 -6.24 1.23
N ALA A 107 -3.27 -6.34 2.25
CA ALA A 107 -4.26 -5.32 2.59
C ALA A 107 -4.06 -4.85 4.03
N LEU A 108 -3.85 -3.55 4.23
CA LEU A 108 -3.77 -2.94 5.55
C LEU A 108 -5.11 -2.27 5.86
N VAL A 109 -5.81 -2.79 6.88
CA VAL A 109 -7.15 -2.37 7.24
C VAL A 109 -7.17 -1.93 8.71
N PRO A 110 -7.44 -0.66 9.02
CA PRO A 110 -7.62 -0.21 10.40
C PRO A 110 -8.97 -0.74 10.93
N ALA A 111 -8.95 -1.90 11.59
CA ALA A 111 -10.16 -2.65 11.96
C ALA A 111 -11.19 -1.86 12.80
N HIS A 112 -10.73 -0.87 13.57
CA HIS A 112 -11.61 0.00 14.38
C HIS A 112 -12.31 1.11 13.58
N LEU A 113 -11.93 1.34 12.32
CA LEU A 113 -12.47 2.40 11.44
C LEU A 113 -13.08 1.88 10.13
N THR A 114 -12.75 0.65 9.76
CA THR A 114 -13.14 0.05 8.48
C THR A 114 -13.82 -1.30 8.77
N ALA A 115 -15.15 -1.32 8.69
CA ALA A 115 -15.95 -2.49 9.04
C ALA A 115 -16.01 -3.48 7.87
N LEU A 116 -15.08 -4.42 7.86
CA LEU A 116 -14.92 -5.39 6.77
C LEU A 116 -15.32 -6.81 7.21
N ASN A 117 -16.62 -7.12 7.13
CA ASN A 117 -17.09 -8.49 7.34
C ASN A 117 -16.75 -9.40 6.15
N ALA A 118 -16.88 -10.72 6.34
CA ALA A 118 -16.52 -11.72 5.31
C ALA A 118 -17.22 -11.50 3.95
N LYS A 119 -18.50 -11.11 3.96
CA LYS A 119 -19.27 -10.85 2.73
C LYS A 119 -18.75 -9.61 1.98
N LYS A 120 -18.56 -8.49 2.69
CA LYS A 120 -17.97 -7.27 2.12
C LYS A 120 -16.55 -7.53 1.63
N PHE A 121 -15.76 -8.29 2.39
CA PHE A 121 -14.40 -8.68 2.00
C PHE A 121 -14.39 -9.50 0.71
N ALA A 122 -15.25 -10.50 0.56
CA ALA A 122 -15.29 -11.32 -0.65
C ALA A 122 -15.58 -10.48 -1.92
N VAL A 123 -16.55 -9.57 -1.83
CA VAL A 123 -16.89 -8.66 -2.93
C VAL A 123 -15.76 -7.67 -3.20
N LEU A 124 -15.18 -7.09 -2.15
CA LEU A 124 -14.05 -6.17 -2.27
C LEU A 124 -12.85 -6.88 -2.91
N ARG A 125 -12.47 -8.07 -2.44
CA ARG A 125 -11.38 -8.89 -2.97
C ARG A 125 -11.56 -9.19 -4.45
N ALA A 126 -12.79 -9.49 -4.89
CA ALA A 126 -13.08 -9.70 -6.31
C ALA A 126 -12.81 -8.42 -7.14
N LYS A 127 -13.17 -7.25 -6.62
CA LYS A 127 -12.93 -5.95 -7.28
C LYS A 127 -11.45 -5.52 -7.26
N LEU A 128 -10.72 -5.83 -6.19
CA LEU A 128 -9.29 -5.48 -6.03
C LEU A 128 -8.40 -6.11 -7.10
N LYS A 129 -8.78 -7.26 -7.65
CA LYS A 129 -8.05 -7.93 -8.74
C LYS A 129 -7.99 -7.10 -10.02
N ASN A 130 -9.03 -6.30 -10.27
CA ASN A 130 -9.19 -5.50 -11.48
C ASN A 130 -9.62 -4.08 -11.12
N LEU A 131 -8.76 -3.36 -10.40
CA LEU A 131 -8.98 -1.94 -10.15
C LEU A 131 -8.94 -1.17 -11.46
N GLY A 132 -10.01 -0.42 -11.74
CA GLY A 132 -10.03 0.56 -12.82
C GLY A 132 -9.04 1.71 -12.58
N PRO A 133 -9.03 2.74 -13.46
CA PRO A 133 -8.17 3.90 -13.26
C PRO A 133 -8.41 4.54 -11.89
N PRO A 134 -7.37 5.09 -11.25
CA PRO A 134 -7.55 5.77 -9.97
C PRO A 134 -8.44 7.00 -10.14
N ALA A 135 -9.28 7.25 -9.14
CA ALA A 135 -10.11 8.46 -9.10
C ALA A 135 -9.24 9.72 -8.95
N THR A 136 -8.16 9.62 -8.16
CA THR A 136 -7.19 10.70 -8.00
C THR A 136 -5.86 10.18 -7.43
N THR A 137 -4.86 11.05 -7.33
CA THR A 137 -3.65 10.83 -6.56
C THR A 137 -3.70 11.66 -5.28
N VAL A 138 -3.49 11.02 -4.13
CA VAL A 138 -3.41 11.71 -2.84
C VAL A 138 -1.96 11.84 -2.38
N ARG A 139 -1.65 12.94 -1.71
CA ARG A 139 -0.41 13.10 -0.97
C ARG A 139 -0.62 12.52 0.43
N TRP A 140 0.03 11.40 0.68
CA TRP A 140 0.06 10.70 1.96
C TRP A 140 0.99 11.45 2.91
N ARG A 141 0.39 12.09 3.91
CA ARG A 141 1.11 12.88 4.92
C ARG A 141 1.46 11.99 6.09
N THR A 142 2.70 12.06 6.53
CA THR A 142 3.22 11.28 7.67
C THR A 142 3.86 12.20 8.69
N TRP A 143 3.04 13.13 9.22
CA TRP A 143 3.49 14.14 10.17
C TRP A 143 4.12 13.52 11.41
N GLY A 144 5.26 14.06 11.85
CA GLY A 144 5.96 13.60 13.05
C GLY A 144 6.68 12.25 12.91
N LEU A 145 6.49 11.50 11.81
CA LEU A 145 7.13 10.20 11.65
C LEU A 145 8.66 10.33 11.58
N ASP A 146 9.17 11.30 10.81
CA ASP A 146 10.61 11.46 10.63
C ASP A 146 11.31 11.92 11.91
N GLU A 147 10.61 12.68 12.75
CA GLU A 147 11.08 13.05 14.08
C GLU A 147 11.12 11.83 15.01
N MET A 148 10.03 11.07 15.06
CA MET A 148 9.94 9.85 15.87
C MET A 148 10.99 8.81 15.50
N ARG A 149 11.30 8.66 14.21
CA ARG A 149 12.34 7.72 13.74
C ARG A 149 13.75 8.17 14.11
N ARG A 150 14.02 9.48 14.11
CA ARG A 150 15.32 10.01 14.57
C ARG A 150 15.48 9.81 16.06
N ALA A 151 14.46 10.15 16.85
CA ALA A 151 14.48 9.92 18.29
C ALA A 151 14.68 8.43 18.65
N ALA A 152 14.05 7.51 17.90
CA ALA A 152 14.23 6.09 18.11
C ALA A 152 15.66 5.58 17.78
N ALA A 153 16.35 6.22 16.82
CA ALA A 153 17.71 5.85 16.44
C ALA A 153 18.79 6.42 17.37
N GLU A 154 18.47 7.44 18.17
CA GLU A 154 19.37 8.08 19.15
C GLU A 154 19.24 7.47 20.56
N GLY A 155 18.28 6.56 20.77
CA GLY A 155 17.98 5.92 22.05
C GLY A 155 18.49 4.48 22.22
N ASP A 156 19.22 3.96 21.21
CA ASP A 156 19.99 2.70 21.25
C ASP A 156 21.49 2.99 21.49
#